data_AF-A0A962EK39-F1
#
_entry.id   AF-A0A962EK39-F1
#
_cell.length_a   1.000
_cell.length_b   1.000
_cell.length_c   1.000
_cell.angle_alpha   90.00
_cell.angle_beta   90.00
_cell.angle_gamma   90.00
#
_symmetry.space_group_name_H-M   'P 1'
#
loop_
_entity.id
_entity.type
_entity.pdbx_description
1 polymer ?
#
loop_
_entity_poly.entity_id
_entity_poly.type
_entity_poly.pdbx_seq_one_letter_code
_entity_poly.pdbx_strand_id
1 'polypeptide(L)'
;QFPVDLYDAVHSMMIVLENGGFSRGGLNFDAKVRRESVCMEDIFIGHIGGMDTFARGLEIAYRILSDGKIAQKRDQRYTSFDKGDGARFEAGELSLVDLYQLAGNNPEPELVSGRQEWYENIINQYILTCK
;
A
#
# COMPACT_ATOMS: atom_id res chain seq x y z
N GLN A 1 10.95 -16.89 8.98
CA GLN A 1 10.00 -17.98 8.66
C GLN A 1 9.66 -17.85 7.19
N PHE A 2 9.20 -18.90 6.51
CA PHE A 2 8.57 -18.70 5.21
C PHE A 2 7.35 -17.76 5.33
N PRO A 3 7.12 -16.89 4.34
CA PRO A 3 6.00 -15.96 4.35
C PRO A 3 4.71 -16.74 4.15
N VAL A 4 3.77 -16.57 5.07
CA VAL A 4 2.45 -17.21 5.02
C VAL A 4 1.31 -16.22 5.27
N ASP A 5 1.66 -14.99 5.66
CA ASP A 5 0.69 -13.92 5.84
C ASP A 5 0.38 -13.28 4.49
N LEU A 6 -0.88 -13.39 4.09
CA LEU A 6 -1.35 -12.87 2.83
C LEU A 6 -1.45 -11.33 2.85
N TYR A 7 -1.72 -10.71 3.99
CA TYR A 7 -1.77 -9.24 4.09
C TYR A 7 -0.40 -8.64 3.79
N ASP A 8 0.65 -9.17 4.41
CA ASP A 8 2.03 -8.75 4.16
C ASP A 8 2.42 -8.94 2.69
N ALA A 9 2.05 -10.07 2.10
CA ALA A 9 2.34 -10.35 0.70
C ALA A 9 1.60 -9.37 -0.24
N VAL A 10 0.33 -9.09 0.00
CA VAL A 10 -0.45 -8.10 -0.77
C VAL A 10 0.17 -6.72 -0.65
N HIS A 11 0.42 -6.24 0.57
CA HIS A 11 0.99 -4.91 0.79
C HIS A 11 2.39 -4.77 0.18
N SER A 12 3.23 -5.79 0.31
CA SER A 12 4.56 -5.81 -0.30
C SER A 12 4.48 -5.77 -1.83
N MET A 13 3.58 -6.56 -2.43
CA MET A 13 3.43 -6.61 -3.88
C MET A 13 2.79 -5.35 -4.46
N MET A 14 1.93 -4.65 -3.70
CA MET A 14 1.44 -3.33 -4.11
C MET A 14 2.59 -2.36 -4.30
N ILE A 15 3.51 -2.28 -3.33
CA ILE A 15 4.70 -1.41 -3.41
C ILE A 15 5.59 -1.79 -4.60
N VAL A 16 5.84 -3.09 -4.80
CA VAL A 16 6.66 -3.55 -5.93
C VAL A 16 6.03 -3.15 -7.27
N LEU A 17 4.72 -3.35 -7.43
CA LEU A 17 3.99 -3.00 -8.66
C LEU A 17 3.94 -1.49 -8.90
N GLU A 18 3.67 -0.68 -7.87
CA GLU A 18 3.67 0.78 -7.97
C GLU A 18 5.04 1.34 -8.38
N ASN A 19 6.13 0.68 -7.97
CA ASN A 19 7.50 1.03 -8.38
C ASN A 19 7.89 0.51 -9.78
N GLY A 20 6.96 -0.08 -10.53
CA GLY A 20 7.21 -0.60 -11.88
C GLY A 20 7.80 -2.01 -11.92
N GLY A 21 7.73 -2.76 -10.81
CA GLY A 21 8.20 -4.14 -10.73
C GLY A 21 9.69 -4.30 -10.44
N PHE A 22 10.20 -5.53 -10.55
CA PHE A 22 11.62 -5.82 -10.33
C PHE A 22 12.46 -5.47 -11.55
N SER A 23 13.59 -4.80 -11.32
CA SER A 23 14.57 -4.48 -12.36
C SER A 23 15.72 -5.49 -12.40
N ARG A 24 16.57 -5.50 -11.36
CA ARG A 24 17.72 -6.42 -11.20
C ARG A 24 17.63 -7.29 -9.94
N GLY A 25 16.54 -7.16 -9.20
CA GLY A 25 16.27 -7.90 -7.97
C GLY A 25 15.17 -8.96 -8.15
N GLY A 26 14.72 -9.51 -7.04
CA GLY A 26 13.61 -10.45 -6.99
C GLY A 26 13.25 -10.80 -5.55
N LEU A 27 12.37 -11.78 -5.38
CA LEU A 27 11.99 -12.29 -4.07
C LEU A 27 12.96 -13.40 -3.65
N ASN A 28 13.97 -13.04 -2.85
CA ASN A 28 14.85 -14.01 -2.23
C ASN A 28 14.20 -14.57 -0.95
N PHE A 29 13.97 -15.88 -0.90
CA PHE A 29 13.49 -16.55 0.31
C PHE A 29 14.63 -16.73 1.31
N ASP A 30 15.01 -15.63 1.97
CA ASP A 30 15.85 -15.67 3.17
C ASP A 30 15.03 -16.14 4.38
N ALA A 31 14.59 -17.40 4.27
CA ALA A 31 13.71 -18.06 5.19
C ALA A 31 14.25 -19.44 5.53
N LYS A 32 13.83 -19.94 6.69
CA LYS A 32 14.16 -21.29 7.16
C LYS A 32 12.93 -21.96 7.73
N VAL A 33 12.92 -23.28 7.61
CA VAL A 33 11.96 -24.15 8.30
C VAL A 33 12.10 -24.00 9.82
N ARG A 34 11.07 -24.41 10.56
CA ARG A 34 11.14 -24.42 12.02
C ARG A 34 12.02 -25.57 12.49
N ARG A 35 12.57 -25.48 13.70
CA ARG A 35 13.49 -26.49 14.24
C ARG A 35 12.85 -27.89 14.32
N GLU A 36 11.55 -27.94 14.59
CA GLU A 36 10.77 -29.18 14.66
C GLU A 36 10.41 -29.76 13.28
N SER A 37 10.57 -28.97 12.21
CA SER A 37 10.38 -29.39 10.82
C SER A 37 11.69 -29.96 10.29
N VAL A 38 11.92 -31.23 10.61
CA VAL A 38 13.20 -31.93 10.41
C VAL A 38 13.26 -32.77 9.13
N CYS A 39 12.12 -33.01 8.49
CA CYS A 39 12.05 -33.83 7.28
C CYS A 39 12.53 -33.02 6.08
N MET A 40 13.08 -33.68 5.07
CA MET A 40 13.58 -32.98 3.87
C MET A 40 12.43 -32.36 3.07
N GLU A 41 11.27 -33.00 3.10
CA GLU A 41 10.01 -32.54 2.51
C GLU A 41 9.56 -31.19 3.09
N ASP A 42 9.87 -30.88 4.35
CA ASP A 42 9.48 -29.63 4.99
C ASP A 42 10.12 -28.40 4.31
N ILE A 43 11.31 -28.57 3.72
CA ILE A 43 11.97 -27.50 2.95
C ILE A 43 11.14 -27.19 1.70
N PHE A 44 10.65 -28.22 1.01
CA PHE A 44 9.80 -28.05 -0.17
C PHE A 44 8.46 -27.43 0.20
N ILE A 45 7.81 -27.94 1.26
CA ILE A 45 6.54 -27.39 1.76
C ILE A 45 6.69 -25.91 2.14
N GLY A 46 7.78 -25.54 2.80
CA GLY A 46 8.07 -24.15 3.16
C GLY A 46 8.19 -23.23 1.94
N HIS A 47 8.94 -23.65 0.91
CA HIS A 47 9.08 -22.87 -0.31
C HIS A 47 7.78 -22.78 -1.11
N ILE A 48 7.03 -23.89 -1.24
CA ILE A 48 5.72 -23.91 -1.92
C ILE A 48 4.78 -22.93 -1.23
N GLY A 49 4.65 -23.00 0.10
CA GLY A 49 3.81 -22.08 0.85
C GLY A 49 4.21 -20.62 0.64
N GLY A 50 5.51 -20.32 0.71
CA GLY A 50 6.01 -18.97 0.49
C GLY A 50 5.78 -18.44 -0.93
N MET A 51 5.97 -19.30 -1.94
CA MET A 51 5.72 -18.98 -3.35
C MET A 51 4.23 -18.75 -3.60
N ASP A 52 3.35 -19.62 -3.11
CA ASP A 52 1.90 -19.50 -3.28
C ASP A 52 1.36 -18.25 -2.59
N THR A 53 1.84 -17.93 -1.37
CA THR A 53 1.45 -16.72 -0.65
C THR A 53 1.83 -15.46 -1.44
N PHE A 54 3.05 -15.37 -1.99
CA PHE A 54 3.46 -14.22 -2.79
C PHE A 54 2.79 -14.18 -4.17
N ALA A 55 2.58 -15.32 -4.83
CA ALA A 55 1.86 -15.38 -6.09
C ALA A 55 0.42 -14.88 -5.92
N ARG A 56 -0.27 -15.35 -4.87
CA ARG A 56 -1.61 -14.90 -4.57
C ARG A 56 -1.65 -13.42 -4.15
N GLY A 57 -0.68 -12.99 -3.35
CA GLY A 57 -0.51 -11.60 -2.97
C GLY A 57 -0.33 -10.67 -4.17
N LEU A 58 0.44 -11.12 -5.18
CA LEU A 58 0.66 -10.40 -6.42
C LEU A 58 -0.62 -10.23 -7.24
N GLU A 59 -1.40 -11.30 -7.44
CA GLU A 59 -2.68 -11.23 -8.16
C GLU A 59 -3.65 -10.23 -7.51
N ILE A 60 -3.76 -10.30 -6.19
CA ILE A 60 -4.64 -9.42 -5.41
C ILE A 60 -4.13 -7.97 -5.49
N ALA A 61 -2.84 -7.73 -5.28
CA ALA A 61 -2.22 -6.41 -5.36
C ALA A 61 -2.43 -5.78 -6.75
N TYR A 62 -2.19 -6.56 -7.82
CA TYR A 62 -2.42 -6.11 -9.19
C TYR A 62 -3.86 -5.67 -9.40
N ARG A 63 -4.83 -6.42 -8.87
CA ARG A 63 -6.25 -6.10 -9.00
C ARG A 63 -6.65 -4.86 -8.20
N ILE A 64 -6.13 -4.70 -6.98
CA ILE A 64 -6.32 -3.49 -6.17
C ILE A 64 -5.85 -2.24 -6.93
N LEU A 65 -4.64 -2.31 -7.49
CA LEU A 65 -4.03 -1.19 -8.22
C LEU A 65 -4.76 -0.91 -9.54
N SER A 66 -5.13 -1.96 -10.28
CA SER A 66 -5.86 -1.85 -11.55
C SER A 66 -7.26 -1.24 -11.38
N ASP A 67 -7.95 -1.57 -10.29
CA ASP A 67 -9.27 -1.00 -9.98
C ASP A 67 -9.18 0.48 -9.55
N GLY A 68 -8.03 0.96 -9.08
CA GLY A 68 -7.76 2.36 -8.78
C GLY A 68 -8.55 2.98 -7.63
N LYS A 69 -9.41 2.23 -6.93
CA LYS A 69 -10.30 2.77 -5.87
C LYS A 69 -9.53 3.40 -4.71
N ILE A 70 -8.44 2.78 -4.27
CA ILE A 70 -7.59 3.29 -3.18
C ILE A 70 -6.84 4.54 -3.64
N ALA A 71 -6.26 4.52 -4.85
CA ALA A 71 -5.58 5.67 -5.43
C ALA A 71 -6.52 6.88 -5.56
N GLN A 72 -7.72 6.67 -6.12
CA GLN A 72 -8.72 7.72 -6.24
C GLN A 72 -9.10 8.34 -4.88
N LYS A 73 -9.19 7.52 -3.82
CA LYS A 73 -9.49 8.01 -2.47
C LYS A 73 -8.35 8.83 -1.87
N ARG A 74 -7.10 8.44 -2.14
CA ARG A 74 -5.92 9.23 -1.77
C ARG A 74 -5.93 10.58 -2.50
N ASP A 75 -6.16 10.59 -3.80
CA ASP A 75 -6.18 11.82 -4.60
C ASP A 75 -7.31 12.77 -4.15
N GLN A 76 -8.50 12.22 -3.87
CA GLN A 76 -9.62 12.97 -3.28
C GLN A 76 -9.27 13.60 -1.93
N ARG A 77 -8.47 12.93 -1.11
CA ARG A 77 -8.08 13.43 0.22
C ARG A 77 -7.12 14.61 0.12
N TYR A 78 -6.23 14.62 -0.87
CA TYR A 78 -5.19 15.64 -1.02
C TYR A 78 -5.50 16.70 -2.09
N THR A 79 -6.71 16.71 -2.66
CA THR A 79 -7.13 17.64 -3.73
C THR A 79 -6.98 19.13 -3.37
N SER A 80 -6.93 19.48 -2.08
CA SER A 80 -6.68 20.87 -1.64
C SER A 80 -5.31 21.38 -2.05
N PHE A 81 -4.32 20.50 -2.19
CA PHE A 81 -2.97 20.84 -2.61
C PHE A 81 -2.85 21.05 -4.13
N ASP A 82 -3.81 20.56 -4.91
CA ASP A 82 -3.83 20.75 -6.36
C ASP A 82 -4.48 22.08 -6.80
N LYS A 83 -4.96 22.92 -5.86
CA LYS A 83 -5.77 24.11 -6.17
C LYS A 83 -5.41 25.31 -5.30
N GLY A 84 -5.64 26.51 -5.84
CA GLY A 84 -5.55 27.77 -5.10
C GLY A 84 -4.23 27.93 -4.35
N ASP A 85 -4.29 28.31 -3.08
CA ASP A 85 -3.11 28.48 -2.25
C ASP A 85 -2.40 27.16 -1.90
N GLY A 86 -3.08 26.02 -1.94
CA GLY A 86 -2.43 24.71 -1.79
C GLY A 86 -1.46 24.40 -2.93
N ALA A 87 -1.85 24.75 -4.17
CA ALA A 87 -0.97 24.58 -5.33
C ALA A 87 0.24 25.52 -5.27
N ARG A 88 0.01 26.78 -4.82
CA ARG A 88 1.10 27.76 -4.60
C ARG A 88 2.06 27.29 -3.50
N PHE A 89 1.52 26.64 -2.46
CA PHE A 89 2.32 26.04 -1.41
C PHE A 89 3.20 24.90 -1.94
N GLU A 90 2.65 23.96 -2.71
CA GLU A 90 3.42 22.86 -3.31
C GLU A 90 4.48 23.36 -4.31
N ALA A 91 4.19 24.45 -5.03
CA ALA A 91 5.13 25.09 -5.93
C ALA A 91 6.26 25.86 -5.20
N GLY A 92 6.20 25.98 -3.87
CA GLY A 92 7.19 26.72 -3.07
C GLY A 92 7.09 28.24 -3.19
N GLU A 93 5.92 28.76 -3.60
CA GLU A 93 5.71 30.19 -3.85
C GLU A 93 5.27 30.96 -2.59
N LEU A 94 4.87 30.27 -1.53
CA LEU A 94 4.40 30.88 -0.28
C LEU A 94 5.50 30.94 0.76
N SER A 95 5.71 32.13 1.33
CA SER A 95 6.56 32.32 2.50
C SER A 95 5.80 31.98 3.80
N LEU A 96 6.53 31.87 4.91
CA LEU A 96 5.92 31.74 6.23
C LEU A 96 4.97 32.91 6.57
N VAL A 97 5.25 34.11 6.06
CA VAL A 97 4.40 35.30 6.28
C VAL A 97 3.08 35.13 5.53
N ASP A 98 3.12 34.62 4.30
CA ASP A 98 1.92 34.37 3.50
C ASP A 98 1.04 33.29 4.15
N LEU A 99 1.66 32.21 4.65
CA LEU A 99 0.96 31.15 5.39
C LEU A 99 0.31 31.66 6.67
N TYR A 100 0.98 32.55 7.40
CA TYR A 100 0.42 33.20 8.59
C TYR A 100 -0.81 34.03 8.25
N GLN A 101 -0.75 34.84 7.18
CA GLN A 101 -1.89 35.62 6.73
C GLN A 101 -3.05 34.73 6.25
N LEU A 102 -2.74 33.65 5.55
CA LEU A 102 -3.71 32.67 5.08
C LEU A 102 -4.44 32.01 6.25
N ALA A 103 -3.73 31.64 7.32
CA ALA A 103 -4.34 31.10 8.54
C ALA A 103 -5.22 32.14 9.25
N GLY A 104 -4.82 33.41 9.29
CA GLY A 104 -5.60 34.48 9.92
C GLY A 104 -6.86 34.89 9.16
N ASN A 105 -6.87 34.73 7.84
CA ASN A 105 -7.97 35.14 6.96
C ASN A 105 -9.00 34.03 6.69
N ASN A 106 -8.70 32.78 7.05
CA ASN A 106 -9.58 31.64 6.83
C ASN A 106 -10.15 31.11 8.16
N PRO A 107 -11.35 30.50 8.13
CA PRO A 107 -11.87 29.77 9.29
C PRO A 107 -11.04 28.53 9.61
N GLU A 108 -11.32 27.91 10.76
CA GLU A 108 -10.74 26.61 11.13
C GLU A 108 -10.92 25.58 10.01
N PRO A 109 -9.88 24.82 9.64
CA PRO A 109 -9.96 23.82 8.58
C PRO A 109 -11.02 22.74 8.87
N GLU A 110 -11.75 22.34 7.83
CA GLU A 110 -12.71 21.25 7.95
C GLU A 110 -12.01 19.91 8.21
N LEU A 111 -12.52 19.17 9.20
CA LEU A 111 -12.02 17.83 9.51
C LEU A 111 -12.50 16.82 8.47
N VAL A 112 -11.55 16.18 7.78
CA VAL A 112 -11.83 15.12 6.81
C VAL A 112 -11.50 13.75 7.39
N SER A 113 -12.52 12.89 7.53
CA SER A 113 -12.36 11.52 8.03
C SER A 113 -11.30 10.73 7.24
N GLY A 114 -10.43 10.02 7.97
CA GLY A 114 -9.42 9.12 7.39
C GLY A 114 -10.00 7.83 6.81
N ARG A 115 -11.21 7.42 7.23
CA ARG A 115 -11.89 6.18 6.80
C ARG A 115 -10.98 4.94 6.85
N GLN A 116 -10.18 4.79 7.91
CA GLN A 116 -9.22 3.70 8.05
C GLN A 116 -9.90 2.33 7.93
N GLU A 117 -11.03 2.16 8.58
CA GLU A 117 -11.81 0.91 8.58
C GLU A 117 -12.31 0.56 7.18
N TRP A 118 -12.58 1.57 6.34
CA TRP A 118 -12.94 1.33 4.95
C TRP A 118 -11.75 0.80 4.14
N TYR A 119 -10.54 1.32 4.38
CA TYR A 119 -9.32 0.82 3.73
C TYR A 119 -8.98 -0.60 4.16
N GLU A 120 -9.15 -0.94 5.44
CA GLU A 120 -8.96 -2.31 5.92
C GLU A 120 -10.00 -3.26 5.30
N ASN A 121 -11.27 -2.85 5.26
CA ASN A 121 -12.34 -3.64 4.68
C ASN A 121 -12.22 -3.84 3.17
N ILE A 122 -11.77 -2.84 2.42
CA ILE A 122 -11.61 -3.00 0.97
C ILE A 122 -10.50 -4.00 0.64
N ILE A 123 -9.39 -3.99 1.38
CA ILE A 123 -8.33 -5.01 1.24
C ILE A 123 -8.89 -6.40 1.52
N ASN A 124 -9.66 -6.57 2.60
CA ASN A 124 -10.36 -7.83 2.89
C ASN A 124 -11.27 -8.29 1.74
N GLN A 125 -12.04 -7.39 1.15
CA GLN A 125 -12.89 -7.71 0.02
C GLN A 125 -12.08 -8.23 -1.19
N TYR A 126 -10.94 -7.60 -1.48
CA TYR A 126 -10.05 -8.07 -2.53
C TYR A 126 -9.40 -9.42 -2.20
N ILE A 127 -9.05 -9.67 -0.94
CA ILE A 127 -8.49 -10.96 -0.52
C ILE A 127 -9.52 -12.08 -0.67
N LEU A 128 -10.74 -11.88 -0.16
CA LEU A 128 -11.78 -12.90 -0.09
C LEU A 128 -12.46 -13.18 -1.43
N THR A 129 -12.49 -12.21 -2.33
CA THR A 129 -13.17 -12.36 -3.63
C THR A 129 -12.20 -12.96 -4.66
N CYS A 130 -12.14 -14.29 -4.78
CA CYS A 130 -11.57 -14.95 -5.96
C CYS A 130 -12.58 -14.87 -7.11
N LYS A 131 -12.16 -14.34 -8.27
CA LYS A 131 -12.77 -14.66 -9.57
C LYS A 131 -11.73 -15.43 -10.35
#